data_AF-T1SAM4-F1
#
_entry.id   AF-T1SAM4-F1
#
_cell.length_a   1.000
_cell.length_b   1.000
_cell.length_c   1.000
_cell.angle_alpha   90.00
_cell.angle_beta   90.00
_cell.angle_gamma   90.00
#
_symmetry.space_group_name_H-M   'P 1'
#
loop_
_entity.id
_entity.type
_entity.pdbx_description
1 polymer ?
#
loop_
_entity_poly.entity_id
_entity_poly.type
_entity_poly.pdbx_seq_one_letter_code
_entity_poly.pdbx_strand_id
1 'polypeptide(L)'
;MAMRAAAAFFSPSVSPSPKQQHTHSVFSPRRGSTRRIDPRRLRAFPATELTLEELNPSVALLRKTAEAVGDFRKTPIYIVGTDCNAKRNIAKLLANSIIYRYLCSEDLLEDVLGGKDALAAFRESDEKGYLEVETEGLKQLTSMGSLVLCCGDGAVMNSTNLGLLRHGVSIWIDVPLELAVNDMLKSKGAQAISDPDSFSQAMAKLRQRYDDLKERYAVSDVTVSVQNVASQLGYSSIDSLSLEDMVIEIVSRIEKLIQAKAMMEAAGKPE
;
A
#
# COMPACT_ATOMS: atom_id res chain seq x y z
N MET A 1 -7.35 88.37 -1.06
CA MET A 1 -6.96 89.53 -1.90
C MET A 1 -5.52 89.30 -2.35
N ALA A 2 -5.22 89.54 -3.63
CA ALA A 2 -3.94 89.37 -4.34
C ALA A 2 -3.65 88.00 -5.00
N MET A 3 -4.05 87.97 -6.28
CA MET A 3 -3.66 87.17 -7.44
C MET A 3 -2.17 87.29 -7.84
N ARG A 4 -1.68 86.28 -8.61
CA ARG A 4 -0.75 86.28 -9.79
C ARG A 4 0.37 85.21 -9.66
N ALA A 5 0.46 84.18 -10.51
CA ALA A 5 0.84 84.14 -11.95
C ALA A 5 2.34 84.52 -12.14
N ALA A 6 3.21 83.88 -12.94
CA ALA A 6 3.11 82.92 -14.04
C ALA A 6 4.53 82.39 -14.41
N ALA A 7 4.55 81.45 -15.39
CA ALA A 7 5.60 81.22 -16.41
C ALA A 7 6.98 80.68 -15.97
N ALA A 8 7.82 80.04 -16.79
CA ALA A 8 7.75 79.21 -18.00
C ALA A 8 9.21 78.94 -18.42
N PHE A 9 9.53 77.68 -18.75
CA PHE A 9 10.47 77.22 -19.80
C PHE A 9 12.02 77.40 -19.77
N PHE A 10 12.66 76.32 -20.27
CA PHE A 10 13.95 76.12 -20.98
C PHE A 10 15.24 75.62 -20.26
N SER A 11 15.69 74.43 -20.71
CA SER A 11 16.93 73.66 -20.44
C SER A 11 18.21 74.27 -21.08
N PRO A 12 19.44 73.72 -20.90
CA PRO A 12 19.90 72.54 -21.70
C PRO A 12 21.04 71.62 -21.10
N SER A 13 21.13 70.40 -21.66
CA SER A 13 22.28 69.50 -21.98
C SER A 13 23.55 69.35 -21.11
N VAL A 14 24.04 68.10 -20.95
CA VAL A 14 25.35 67.53 -21.44
C VAL A 14 25.72 66.25 -20.64
N SER A 15 26.17 65.21 -21.34
CA SER A 15 26.81 63.95 -20.86
C SER A 15 28.32 63.96 -21.20
N PRO A 16 29.27 63.26 -20.53
CA PRO A 16 29.49 61.79 -20.69
C PRO A 16 30.15 61.00 -19.50
N SER A 17 30.23 59.67 -19.66
CA SER A 17 30.80 58.47 -18.95
C SER A 17 32.15 58.61 -18.18
N PRO A 18 32.78 57.57 -17.48
CA PRO A 18 32.55 56.09 -17.47
C PRO A 18 32.91 55.26 -16.17
N LYS A 19 32.69 53.93 -16.24
CA LYS A 19 33.37 52.76 -15.59
C LYS A 19 33.36 52.56 -14.05
N GLN A 20 32.82 51.41 -13.60
CA GLN A 20 33.57 50.38 -12.85
C GLN A 20 32.82 49.03 -12.78
N GLN A 21 33.57 47.95 -13.01
CA GLN A 21 33.15 46.55 -12.99
C GLN A 21 33.27 46.01 -11.56
N HIS A 22 32.25 45.30 -11.07
CA HIS A 22 32.39 44.37 -9.96
C HIS A 22 31.70 43.04 -10.30
N THR A 23 32.51 41.98 -10.22
CA THR A 23 32.18 40.58 -10.41
C THR A 23 31.37 40.06 -9.22
N HIS A 24 30.20 39.45 -9.47
CA HIS A 24 29.53 38.61 -8.49
C HIS A 24 29.28 37.21 -9.07
N SER A 25 29.80 36.24 -8.33
CA SER A 25 29.70 34.80 -8.51
C SER A 25 28.26 34.30 -8.59
N VAL A 26 28.00 33.46 -9.58
CA VAL A 26 26.74 32.74 -9.81
C VAL A 26 26.52 31.72 -8.69
N PHE A 27 25.55 31.99 -7.81
CA PHE A 27 24.93 30.97 -6.97
C PHE A 27 23.70 30.40 -7.70
N SER A 28 23.83 29.20 -8.25
CA SER A 28 22.69 28.44 -8.76
C SER A 28 22.02 27.68 -7.61
N PRO A 29 20.72 27.87 -7.33
CA PRO A 29 20.03 27.01 -6.40
C PRO A 29 19.83 25.63 -7.03
N ARG A 30 20.25 24.58 -6.32
CA ARG A 30 20.00 23.18 -6.66
C ARG A 30 18.50 22.97 -6.87
N ARG A 31 18.09 22.70 -8.11
CA ARG A 31 16.76 22.17 -8.41
C ARG A 31 16.66 20.78 -7.78
N GLY A 32 15.87 20.67 -6.71
CA GLY A 32 15.34 19.39 -6.27
C GLY A 32 14.55 18.78 -7.42
N SER A 33 14.95 17.58 -7.82
CA SER A 33 14.23 16.78 -8.80
C SER A 33 12.90 16.37 -8.19
N THR A 34 11.85 17.16 -8.39
CA THR A 34 10.49 16.68 -8.21
C THR A 34 10.23 15.70 -9.35
N ARG A 35 10.30 14.40 -9.05
CA ARG A 35 9.80 13.36 -9.96
C ARG A 35 8.37 13.76 -10.33
N ARG A 36 8.14 14.15 -11.58
CA ARG A 36 6.80 14.39 -12.10
C ARG A 36 6.02 13.09 -11.94
N ILE A 37 4.97 13.13 -11.11
CA ILE A 37 4.04 12.02 -10.94
C ILE A 37 3.35 11.83 -12.29
N ASP A 38 3.57 10.69 -12.93
CA ASP A 38 2.86 10.31 -14.14
C ASP A 38 1.36 10.18 -13.78
N PRO A 39 0.45 10.93 -14.43
CA PRO A 39 -0.98 10.87 -14.13
C PRO A 39 -1.61 9.49 -14.35
N ARG A 40 -0.90 8.54 -14.98
CA ARG A 40 -1.32 7.15 -15.13
C ARG A 40 -0.94 6.24 -13.97
N ARG A 41 -0.11 6.70 -13.02
CA ARG A 41 0.21 5.93 -11.82
C ARG A 41 -0.90 6.07 -10.79
N LEU A 42 -1.64 4.98 -10.58
CA LEU A 42 -2.62 4.88 -9.51
C LEU A 42 -1.91 5.10 -8.16
N ARG A 43 -2.43 6.03 -7.36
CA ARG A 43 -1.95 6.26 -5.99
C ARG A 43 -2.05 4.96 -5.20
N ALA A 44 -1.10 4.71 -4.32
CA ALA A 44 -1.05 3.53 -3.46
C ALA A 44 -2.30 3.40 -2.56
N PHE A 45 -2.94 4.52 -2.24
CA PHE A 45 -4.06 4.59 -1.30
C PHE A 45 -5.24 5.34 -1.91
N PRO A 46 -5.93 4.77 -2.92
CA PRO A 46 -7.21 5.31 -3.35
C PRO A 46 -8.18 5.24 -2.16
N ALA A 47 -9.03 6.26 -2.02
CA ALA A 47 -10.01 6.32 -0.93
C ALA A 47 -11.09 5.22 -1.03
N THR A 48 -11.19 4.56 -2.19
CA THR A 48 -12.12 3.48 -2.50
C THR A 48 -11.36 2.24 -2.94
N GLU A 49 -11.94 1.08 -2.69
CA GLU A 49 -11.46 -0.18 -3.25
C GLU A 49 -11.66 -0.17 -4.77
N LEU A 50 -10.63 -0.57 -5.53
CA LEU A 50 -10.67 -0.68 -6.98
C LEU A 50 -11.07 -2.09 -7.39
N THR A 51 -11.79 -2.21 -8.49
CA THR A 51 -12.09 -3.51 -9.10
C THR A 51 -10.85 -4.10 -9.76
N LEU A 52 -10.88 -5.41 -10.02
CA LEU A 52 -9.77 -6.09 -10.70
C LEU A 52 -9.57 -5.56 -12.14
N GLU A 53 -10.63 -5.15 -12.81
CA GLU A 53 -10.61 -4.63 -14.19
C GLU A 53 -10.05 -3.20 -14.30
N GLU A 54 -10.26 -2.39 -13.27
CA GLU A 54 -9.70 -1.03 -13.18
C GLU A 54 -8.18 -1.06 -12.94
N LEU A 55 -7.66 -2.14 -12.36
CA LEU A 55 -6.25 -2.31 -12.02
C LEU A 55 -5.43 -2.90 -13.17
N ASN A 56 -5.02 -2.03 -14.10
CA ASN A 56 -4.15 -2.42 -15.20
C ASN A 56 -2.67 -2.17 -14.86
N PRO A 57 -1.82 -3.23 -14.74
CA PRO A 57 -0.40 -3.07 -14.43
C PRO A 57 0.34 -2.44 -15.62
N SER A 58 1.31 -1.56 -15.35
CA SER A 58 2.16 -1.02 -16.42
C SER A 58 3.01 -2.11 -17.07
N VAL A 59 3.41 -1.87 -18.32
CA VAL A 59 4.33 -2.76 -19.06
C VAL A 59 5.66 -2.95 -18.30
N ALA A 60 6.13 -1.92 -17.60
CA ALA A 60 7.33 -2.00 -16.79
C ALA A 60 7.16 -2.96 -15.59
N LEU A 61 6.00 -2.90 -14.93
CA LEU A 61 5.64 -3.80 -13.85
C LEU A 61 5.51 -5.24 -14.35
N LEU A 62 4.82 -5.45 -15.47
CA LEU A 62 4.67 -6.77 -16.10
C LEU A 62 6.02 -7.39 -16.48
N ARG A 63 6.94 -6.61 -17.05
CA ARG A 63 8.29 -7.10 -17.36
C ARG A 63 9.04 -7.55 -16.11
N LYS A 64 9.05 -6.69 -15.07
CA LYS A 64 9.76 -6.99 -13.82
C LYS A 64 9.17 -8.19 -13.10
N THR A 65 7.85 -8.31 -13.08
CA THR A 65 7.16 -9.45 -12.49
C THR A 65 7.38 -10.73 -13.30
N ALA A 66 7.36 -10.68 -14.63
CA ALA A 66 7.64 -11.84 -15.48
C ALA A 66 9.06 -12.41 -15.27
N GLU A 67 10.05 -11.53 -15.06
CA GLU A 67 11.42 -11.91 -14.71
C GLU A 67 11.46 -12.67 -13.37
N ALA A 68 10.79 -12.16 -12.33
CA ALA A 68 10.76 -12.77 -11.00
C ALA A 68 9.87 -14.03 -10.91
N VAL A 69 8.75 -14.07 -11.63
CA VAL A 69 7.75 -15.16 -11.61
C VAL A 69 8.32 -16.47 -12.18
N GLY A 70 9.41 -16.40 -12.97
CA GLY A 70 10.13 -17.56 -13.47
C GLY A 70 10.40 -18.61 -12.39
N ASP A 71 10.72 -18.15 -11.18
CA ASP A 71 11.27 -18.98 -10.10
C ASP A 71 10.24 -19.53 -9.11
N PHE A 72 8.98 -19.06 -9.12
CA PHE A 72 7.94 -19.52 -8.17
C PHE A 72 6.58 -19.81 -8.79
N ARG A 73 6.54 -20.14 -10.09
CA ARG A 73 5.28 -20.46 -10.79
C ARG A 73 4.48 -21.52 -10.01
N LYS A 74 3.19 -21.22 -9.79
CA LYS A 74 2.17 -22.07 -9.16
C LYS A 74 2.11 -22.06 -7.63
N THR A 75 3.03 -21.39 -6.94
CA THR A 75 2.97 -21.26 -5.47
C THR A 75 1.88 -20.26 -5.07
N PRO A 76 0.91 -20.61 -4.21
CA PRO A 76 -0.08 -19.64 -3.74
C PRO A 76 0.59 -18.55 -2.89
N ILE A 77 0.09 -17.32 -3.02
CA ILE A 77 0.52 -16.16 -2.25
C ILE A 77 -0.60 -15.75 -1.32
N TYR A 78 -0.30 -15.66 -0.03
CA TYR A 78 -1.24 -15.22 0.99
C TYR A 78 -0.86 -13.82 1.45
N ILE A 79 -1.82 -12.89 1.41
CA ILE A 79 -1.62 -11.53 1.88
C ILE A 79 -2.36 -11.37 3.20
N VAL A 80 -1.61 -11.06 4.25
CA VAL A 80 -2.11 -10.86 5.61
C VAL A 80 -1.77 -9.46 6.11
N GLY A 81 -2.45 -9.03 7.16
CA GLY A 81 -2.29 -7.72 7.80
C GLY A 81 -3.63 -7.08 8.07
N THR A 82 -3.59 -5.95 8.79
CA THR A 82 -4.78 -5.16 9.15
C THR A 82 -5.66 -4.91 7.94
N ASP A 83 -6.96 -5.15 8.10
CA ASP A 83 -7.90 -4.95 7.01
C ASP A 83 -8.00 -3.48 6.57
N CYS A 84 -7.85 -3.26 5.26
CA CYS A 84 -7.89 -1.95 4.62
C CYS A 84 -7.96 -2.09 3.09
N ASN A 85 -8.47 -1.05 2.41
CA ASN A 85 -8.58 -1.02 0.95
C ASN A 85 -7.20 -1.06 0.29
N ALA A 86 -6.21 -0.45 0.94
CA ALA A 86 -4.81 -0.47 0.50
C ALA A 86 -4.29 -1.88 0.28
N LYS A 87 -4.47 -2.76 1.27
CA LYS A 87 -4.05 -4.17 1.24
C LYS A 87 -4.74 -4.90 0.07
N ARG A 88 -6.07 -4.76 -0.06
CA ARG A 88 -6.85 -5.38 -1.16
C ARG A 88 -6.41 -4.87 -2.54
N ASN A 89 -6.20 -3.57 -2.70
CA ASN A 89 -5.76 -2.98 -3.97
C ASN A 89 -4.34 -3.44 -4.37
N ILE A 90 -3.41 -3.52 -3.41
CA ILE A 90 -2.06 -4.07 -3.66
C ILE A 90 -2.15 -5.55 -4.05
N ALA A 91 -2.98 -6.33 -3.36
CA ALA A 91 -3.20 -7.74 -3.63
C ALA A 91 -3.78 -7.97 -5.05
N LYS A 92 -4.81 -7.22 -5.44
CA LYS A 92 -5.41 -7.27 -6.78
C LYS A 92 -4.39 -6.91 -7.86
N LEU A 93 -3.62 -5.83 -7.66
CA LEU A 93 -2.61 -5.42 -8.64
C LEU A 93 -1.48 -6.46 -8.74
N LEU A 94 -1.05 -7.04 -7.62
CA LEU A 94 -0.07 -8.13 -7.61
C LEU A 94 -0.59 -9.30 -8.45
N ALA A 95 -1.82 -9.75 -8.21
CA ALA A 95 -2.44 -10.85 -8.93
C ALA A 95 -2.48 -10.60 -10.44
N ASN A 96 -2.91 -9.41 -10.87
CA ASN A 96 -2.92 -9.03 -12.29
C ASN A 96 -1.50 -8.97 -12.88
N SER A 97 -0.51 -8.55 -12.09
CA SER A 97 0.88 -8.43 -12.56
C SER A 97 1.54 -9.79 -12.79
N ILE A 98 1.26 -10.77 -11.95
CA ILE A 98 1.82 -12.14 -12.05
C ILE A 98 0.90 -13.12 -12.78
N ILE A 99 -0.26 -12.66 -13.26
CA ILE A 99 -1.30 -13.44 -13.97
C ILE A 99 -1.82 -14.58 -13.07
N TYR A 100 -2.12 -14.26 -11.81
CA TYR A 100 -2.73 -15.18 -10.85
C TYR A 100 -4.19 -14.82 -10.65
N ARG A 101 -4.97 -15.80 -10.17
CA ARG A 101 -6.33 -15.50 -9.71
C ARG A 101 -6.26 -14.71 -8.41
N TYR A 102 -7.08 -13.68 -8.27
CA TYR A 102 -7.30 -12.98 -7.00
C TYR A 102 -8.54 -13.54 -6.31
N LEU A 103 -8.46 -13.79 -5.01
CA LEU A 103 -9.59 -14.05 -4.13
C LEU A 103 -9.41 -13.32 -2.80
N CYS A 104 -10.51 -13.00 -2.12
CA CYS A 104 -10.54 -12.46 -0.77
C CYS A 104 -11.33 -13.41 0.12
N SER A 105 -10.77 -13.83 1.26
CA SER A 105 -11.47 -14.76 2.16
C SER A 105 -12.72 -14.14 2.77
N GLU A 106 -12.67 -12.85 3.11
CA GLU A 106 -13.81 -12.12 3.68
C GLU A 106 -14.92 -11.90 2.65
N ASP A 107 -14.60 -11.54 1.40
CA ASP A 107 -15.61 -11.34 0.36
C ASP A 107 -16.38 -12.65 0.06
N LEU A 108 -15.67 -13.79 0.07
CA LEU A 108 -16.31 -15.10 -0.11
C LEU A 108 -17.25 -15.44 1.06
N LEU A 109 -16.87 -15.09 2.29
CA LEU A 109 -17.74 -15.28 3.46
C LEU A 109 -18.93 -14.31 3.44
N GLU A 110 -18.71 -13.08 2.99
CA GLU A 110 -19.75 -12.07 2.80
C GLU A 110 -20.84 -12.57 1.84
N ASP A 111 -20.43 -13.12 0.70
CA ASP A 111 -21.33 -13.70 -0.31
C ASP A 111 -22.16 -14.85 0.26
N VAL A 112 -21.55 -15.70 1.11
CA VAL A 112 -22.23 -16.84 1.74
C VAL A 112 -23.22 -16.41 2.83
N LEU A 113 -22.87 -15.38 3.61
CA LEU A 113 -23.70 -14.89 4.72
C LEU A 113 -24.74 -13.83 4.31
N GLY A 114 -24.65 -13.31 3.09
CA GLY A 114 -25.62 -12.36 2.54
C GLY A 114 -25.31 -10.89 2.83
N GLY A 115 -24.03 -10.53 2.98
CA GLY A 115 -23.56 -9.13 3.07
C GLY A 115 -22.68 -8.81 4.28
N LYS A 116 -22.03 -7.64 4.24
CA LYS A 116 -21.06 -7.19 5.26
C LYS A 116 -21.63 -7.13 6.67
N ASP A 117 -22.87 -6.66 6.81
CA ASP A 117 -23.50 -6.50 8.11
C ASP A 117 -23.81 -7.86 8.75
N ALA A 118 -24.19 -8.85 7.94
CA ALA A 118 -24.41 -10.22 8.40
C ALA A 118 -23.09 -10.88 8.83
N LEU A 119 -22.01 -10.66 8.06
CA LEU A 119 -20.66 -11.12 8.41
C LEU A 119 -20.17 -10.50 9.73
N ALA A 120 -20.36 -9.19 9.91
CA ALA A 120 -19.99 -8.49 11.13
C ALA A 120 -20.79 -8.99 12.35
N ALA A 121 -22.11 -9.13 12.19
CA ALA A 121 -22.98 -9.66 13.24
C ALA A 121 -22.64 -11.12 13.59
N PHE A 122 -22.30 -11.94 12.61
CA PHE A 122 -21.87 -13.32 12.83
C PHE A 122 -20.55 -13.37 13.61
N ARG A 123 -19.57 -12.54 13.24
CA ARG A 123 -18.29 -12.43 13.96
C ARG A 123 -18.45 -12.02 15.42
N GLU A 124 -19.36 -11.10 15.70
CA GLU A 124 -19.63 -10.62 17.08
C GLU A 124 -20.44 -11.62 17.91
N SER A 125 -21.34 -12.38 17.29
CA SER A 125 -22.21 -13.34 17.99
C SER A 125 -21.56 -14.70 18.23
N ASP A 126 -20.77 -15.20 17.28
CA ASP A 126 -20.07 -16.48 17.37
C ASP A 126 -18.69 -16.41 16.69
N GLU A 127 -17.72 -15.84 17.42
CA GLU A 127 -16.33 -15.74 16.95
C GLU A 127 -15.71 -17.10 16.66
N LYS A 128 -16.04 -18.12 17.46
CA LYS A 128 -15.51 -19.47 17.28
C LYS A 128 -16.04 -20.10 15.99
N GLY A 129 -17.35 -20.03 15.77
CA GLY A 129 -17.99 -20.49 14.54
C GLY A 129 -17.45 -19.75 13.31
N TYR A 130 -17.29 -18.42 13.38
CA TYR A 130 -16.66 -17.63 12.33
C TYR A 130 -15.25 -18.15 11.97
N LEU A 131 -14.40 -18.38 12.99
CA LEU A 131 -13.05 -18.89 12.78
C LEU A 131 -13.04 -20.31 12.20
N GLU A 132 -13.99 -21.17 12.57
CA GLU A 132 -14.12 -22.51 12.01
C GLU A 132 -14.46 -22.47 10.51
N VAL A 133 -15.41 -21.61 10.11
CA VAL A 133 -15.78 -21.42 8.69
C VAL A 133 -14.63 -20.81 7.90
N GLU A 134 -13.94 -19.81 8.43
CA GLU A 134 -12.77 -19.21 7.77
C GLU A 134 -11.63 -20.23 7.62
N THR A 135 -11.39 -21.05 8.65
CA THR A 135 -10.38 -22.12 8.61
C THR A 135 -10.70 -23.12 7.51
N GLU A 136 -11.97 -23.53 7.38
CA GLU A 136 -12.38 -24.47 6.33
C GLU A 136 -12.28 -23.86 4.93
N GLY A 137 -12.67 -22.60 4.77
CA GLY A 137 -12.47 -21.86 3.53
C GLY A 137 -11.00 -21.78 3.15
N LEU A 138 -10.11 -21.47 4.11
CA LEU A 138 -8.68 -21.40 3.87
C LEU A 138 -8.10 -22.76 3.43
N LYS A 139 -8.51 -23.87 4.04
CA LYS A 139 -8.06 -25.22 3.61
C LYS A 139 -8.39 -25.50 2.15
N GLN A 140 -9.61 -25.16 1.72
CA GLN A 140 -10.05 -25.37 0.34
C GLN A 140 -9.23 -24.52 -0.62
N LEU A 141 -9.00 -23.25 -0.27
CA LEU A 141 -8.24 -22.30 -1.09
C LEU A 141 -6.75 -22.65 -1.16
N THR A 142 -6.17 -23.19 -0.09
CA THR A 142 -4.75 -23.61 -0.06
C THR A 142 -4.45 -24.75 -1.04
N SER A 143 -5.45 -25.55 -1.42
CA SER A 143 -5.29 -26.58 -2.45
C SER A 143 -5.16 -26.01 -3.88
N MET A 144 -5.48 -24.73 -4.07
CA MET A 144 -5.43 -24.07 -5.38
C MET A 144 -4.03 -23.48 -5.62
N GLY A 145 -3.38 -23.91 -6.71
CA GLY A 145 -2.15 -23.28 -7.20
C GLY A 145 -2.44 -21.97 -7.95
N SER A 146 -1.40 -21.13 -8.12
CA SER A 146 -1.48 -19.86 -8.87
C SER A 146 -2.57 -18.89 -8.38
N LEU A 147 -2.68 -18.74 -7.06
CA LEU A 147 -3.67 -17.90 -6.39
C LEU A 147 -2.98 -16.81 -5.56
N VAL A 148 -3.53 -15.59 -5.59
CA VAL A 148 -3.27 -14.55 -4.59
C VAL A 148 -4.52 -14.43 -3.72
N LEU A 149 -4.40 -14.80 -2.45
CA LEU A 149 -5.48 -14.77 -1.49
C LEU A 149 -5.26 -13.63 -0.48
N CYS A 150 -6.13 -12.61 -0.54
CA CYS A 150 -6.19 -11.59 0.49
C CYS A 150 -6.97 -12.13 1.70
N CYS A 151 -6.31 -12.17 2.84
CA CYS A 151 -6.88 -12.72 4.07
C CYS A 151 -7.22 -11.60 5.06
N GLY A 152 -8.30 -11.79 5.80
CA GLY A 152 -8.64 -10.99 6.98
C GLY A 152 -7.80 -11.37 8.20
N ASP A 153 -8.08 -10.72 9.32
CA ASP A 153 -7.38 -10.95 10.59
C ASP A 153 -7.51 -12.41 11.09
N GLY A 154 -8.63 -13.07 10.82
CA GLY A 154 -8.89 -14.40 11.38
C GLY A 154 -8.04 -15.52 10.76
N ALA A 155 -7.45 -15.29 9.58
CA ALA A 155 -6.44 -16.16 9.00
C ALA A 155 -5.16 -16.28 9.85
N VAL A 156 -4.89 -15.34 10.77
CA VAL A 156 -3.74 -15.45 11.70
C VAL A 156 -4.16 -15.76 13.13
N MET A 157 -5.46 -15.88 13.42
CA MET A 157 -5.98 -16.11 14.77
C MET A 157 -5.85 -17.57 15.23
N ASN A 158 -5.75 -18.53 14.30
CA ASN A 158 -5.60 -19.95 14.61
C ASN A 158 -4.23 -20.48 14.19
N SER A 159 -3.62 -21.32 15.03
CA SER A 159 -2.36 -22.01 14.70
C SER A 159 -2.51 -22.92 13.49
N THR A 160 -3.69 -23.53 13.30
CA THR A 160 -4.02 -24.30 12.09
C THR A 160 -3.95 -23.42 10.84
N ASN A 161 -4.52 -22.21 10.87
CA ASN A 161 -4.47 -21.28 9.75
C ASN A 161 -3.04 -20.83 9.45
N LEU A 162 -2.27 -20.50 10.49
CA LEU A 162 -0.85 -20.21 10.35
C LEU A 162 -0.08 -21.38 9.71
N GLY A 163 -0.44 -22.63 10.01
CA GLY A 163 0.09 -23.81 9.34
C GLY A 163 -0.29 -23.88 7.86
N LEU A 164 -1.53 -23.54 7.51
CA LEU A 164 -2.01 -23.53 6.13
C LEU A 164 -1.30 -22.47 5.28
N LEU A 165 -1.04 -21.28 5.84
CA LEU A 165 -0.33 -20.20 5.15
C LEU A 165 1.11 -20.58 4.76
N ARG A 166 1.72 -21.55 5.44
CA ARG A 166 3.07 -22.07 5.13
C ARG A 166 3.14 -22.94 3.89
N HIS A 167 2.01 -23.39 3.34
CA HIS A 167 1.98 -24.13 2.07
C HIS A 167 2.26 -23.23 0.85
N GLY A 168 2.26 -21.91 1.04
CA GLY A 168 2.58 -20.93 0.02
C GLY A 168 3.60 -19.91 0.52
N VAL A 169 3.58 -18.72 -0.08
CA VAL A 169 4.35 -17.57 0.40
C VAL A 169 3.41 -16.64 1.14
N SER A 170 3.64 -16.47 2.43
CA SER A 170 2.87 -15.55 3.27
C SER A 170 3.52 -14.16 3.31
N ILE A 171 2.72 -13.13 3.06
CA ILE A 171 3.17 -11.74 2.93
C ILE A 171 2.36 -10.88 3.87
N TRP A 172 3.01 -10.32 4.88
CA TRP A 172 2.44 -9.30 5.72
C TRP A 172 2.63 -7.92 5.09
N ILE A 173 1.53 -7.24 4.78
CA ILE A 173 1.54 -5.83 4.40
C ILE A 173 1.20 -5.00 5.64
N ASP A 174 2.21 -4.30 6.16
CA ASP A 174 2.07 -3.42 7.31
C ASP A 174 1.67 -2.01 6.82
N VAL A 175 0.41 -1.67 7.08
CA VAL A 175 -0.24 -0.42 6.68
C VAL A 175 -0.44 0.45 7.92
N PRO A 176 -0.19 1.78 7.85
CA PRO A 176 -0.54 2.70 8.92
C PRO A 176 -1.98 2.56 9.37
N LEU A 177 -2.20 2.46 10.69
CA LEU A 177 -3.53 2.23 11.26
C LEU A 177 -4.50 3.36 10.92
N GLU A 178 -4.01 4.58 10.73
CA GLU A 178 -4.81 5.73 10.33
C GLU A 178 -5.50 5.50 8.97
N LEU A 179 -4.84 4.81 8.04
CA LEU A 179 -5.44 4.47 6.74
C LEU A 179 -6.57 3.45 6.92
N ALA A 180 -6.35 2.42 7.74
CA ALA A 180 -7.34 1.39 8.03
C ALA A 180 -8.56 1.95 8.78
N VAL A 181 -8.36 2.83 9.77
CA VAL A 181 -9.46 3.51 10.47
C VAL A 181 -10.26 4.37 9.49
N ASN A 182 -9.59 5.16 8.66
CA ASN A 182 -10.26 6.01 7.67
C ASN A 182 -11.10 5.18 6.69
N ASP A 183 -10.61 4.03 6.25
CA ASP A 183 -11.35 3.12 5.38
C ASP A 183 -12.58 2.52 6.10
N MET A 184 -12.41 2.07 7.34
CA MET A 184 -13.51 1.52 8.15
C MET A 184 -14.60 2.57 8.45
N LEU A 185 -14.23 3.82 8.72
CA LEU A 185 -15.21 4.87 8.97
C LEU A 185 -15.97 5.23 7.69
N LYS A 186 -15.29 5.25 6.53
CA LYS A 186 -15.94 5.47 5.23
C LYS A 186 -16.94 4.37 4.89
N SER A 187 -16.63 3.11 5.18
CA SER A 187 -17.57 2.01 4.94
C SER A 187 -18.81 2.09 5.82
N LYS A 188 -18.71 2.69 7.01
CA LYS A 188 -19.84 2.96 7.93
C LYS A 188 -20.64 4.22 7.58
N GLY A 189 -20.20 5.00 6.59
CA GLY A 189 -20.89 6.18 6.09
C GLY A 189 -20.34 7.52 6.59
N ALA A 190 -20.71 8.61 5.88
CA ALA A 190 -20.12 9.94 6.06
C ALA A 190 -20.27 10.53 7.47
N GLN A 191 -21.27 10.12 8.25
CA GLN A 191 -21.48 10.59 9.62
C GLN A 191 -20.38 10.10 10.58
N ALA A 192 -19.81 8.91 10.35
CA ALA A 192 -18.77 8.34 11.18
C ALA A 192 -17.39 9.02 10.98
N ILE A 193 -17.21 9.74 9.87
CA ILE A 193 -15.97 10.45 9.51
C ILE A 193 -15.89 11.82 10.19
N SER A 194 -17.02 12.48 10.41
CA SER A 194 -17.08 13.84 10.99
C SER A 194 -17.07 13.87 12.52
N ASP A 195 -17.15 12.73 13.18
CA ASP A 195 -17.13 12.62 14.64
C ASP A 195 -15.73 12.27 15.16
N PRO A 196 -15.03 13.20 15.85
CA PRO A 196 -13.71 12.94 16.43
C PRO A 196 -13.72 11.80 17.46
N ASP A 197 -14.83 11.61 18.18
CA ASP A 197 -14.95 10.57 19.20
C ASP A 197 -15.04 9.19 18.55
N SER A 198 -15.79 9.07 17.45
CA SER A 198 -15.84 7.87 16.61
C SER A 198 -14.46 7.47 16.08
N PHE A 199 -13.66 8.43 15.58
CA PHE A 199 -12.30 8.15 15.11
C PHE A 199 -11.39 7.68 16.25
N SER A 200 -11.41 8.37 17.39
CA SER A 200 -10.59 8.01 18.55
C SER A 200 -10.93 6.60 19.07
N GLN A 201 -12.22 6.28 19.20
CA GLN A 201 -12.68 4.95 19.63
C GLN A 201 -12.32 3.86 18.61
N ALA A 202 -12.51 4.13 17.32
CA ALA A 202 -12.13 3.22 16.24
C ALA A 202 -10.62 2.95 16.24
N MET A 203 -9.81 3.99 16.38
CA MET A 203 -8.35 3.91 16.44
C MET A 203 -7.90 3.13 17.68
N ALA A 204 -8.50 3.36 18.85
CA ALA A 204 -8.16 2.62 20.06
C ALA A 204 -8.46 1.13 19.92
N LYS A 205 -9.65 0.77 19.40
CA LYS A 205 -10.03 -0.64 19.15
C LYS A 205 -9.12 -1.30 18.12
N LEU A 206 -8.82 -0.61 17.02
CA LEU A 206 -7.98 -1.16 15.96
C LEU A 206 -6.53 -1.33 16.43
N ARG A 207 -6.02 -0.37 17.22
CA ARG A 207 -4.67 -0.45 17.79
C ARG A 207 -4.54 -1.62 18.75
N GLN A 208 -5.51 -1.82 19.64
CA GLN A 208 -5.54 -2.99 20.53
C GLN A 208 -5.50 -4.29 19.71
N ARG A 209 -6.38 -4.41 18.71
CA ARG A 209 -6.45 -5.59 17.84
C ARG A 209 -5.15 -5.80 17.04
N TYR A 210 -4.51 -4.73 16.58
CA TYR A 210 -3.22 -4.80 15.92
C TYR A 210 -2.14 -5.30 16.88
N ASP A 211 -2.06 -4.77 18.10
CA ASP A 211 -1.07 -5.18 19.10
C ASP A 211 -1.24 -6.67 19.47
N ASP A 212 -2.49 -7.17 19.55
CA ASP A 212 -2.78 -8.58 19.82
C ASP A 212 -2.37 -9.53 18.67
N LEU A 213 -2.37 -9.04 17.43
CA LEU A 213 -2.13 -9.85 16.22
C LEU A 213 -0.76 -9.64 15.59
N LYS A 214 -0.04 -8.58 15.94
CA LYS A 214 1.22 -8.18 15.30
C LYS A 214 2.26 -9.30 15.30
N GLU A 215 2.42 -9.99 16.42
CA GLU A 215 3.36 -11.12 16.53
C GLU A 215 2.98 -12.27 15.60
N ARG A 216 1.68 -12.46 15.35
CA ARG A 216 1.17 -13.50 14.46
C ARG A 216 1.36 -13.12 13.00
N TYR A 217 1.17 -11.85 12.65
CA TYR A 217 1.54 -11.34 11.33
C TYR A 217 3.03 -11.49 11.05
N ALA A 218 3.88 -11.29 12.06
CA ALA A 218 5.33 -11.39 11.94
C ALA A 218 5.85 -12.81 11.63
N VAL A 219 5.00 -13.85 11.74
CA VAL A 219 5.34 -15.23 11.33
C VAL A 219 5.40 -15.37 9.80
N SER A 220 4.92 -14.37 9.05
CA SER A 220 4.92 -14.38 7.58
C SER A 220 6.32 -14.45 6.98
N ASP A 221 6.45 -15.12 5.84
CA ASP A 221 7.72 -15.25 5.09
C ASP A 221 8.29 -13.89 4.68
N VAL A 222 7.42 -12.96 4.28
CA VAL A 222 7.78 -11.63 3.83
C VAL A 222 7.00 -10.59 4.62
N THR A 223 7.68 -9.52 5.04
CA THR A 223 7.04 -8.33 5.61
C THR A 223 7.37 -7.10 4.78
N VAL A 224 6.34 -6.34 4.39
CA VAL A 224 6.47 -5.09 3.65
C VAL A 224 5.70 -4.00 4.37
N SER A 225 6.42 -3.02 4.91
CA SER A 225 5.81 -1.84 5.54
C SER A 225 5.74 -0.69 4.57
N VAL A 226 4.53 -0.16 4.39
CA VAL A 226 4.25 1.00 3.53
C VAL A 226 5.16 2.19 3.86
N GLN A 227 5.35 2.46 5.15
CA GLN A 227 6.20 3.57 5.63
C GLN A 227 7.66 3.38 5.23
N ASN A 228 8.16 2.14 5.33
CA ASN A 228 9.53 1.82 4.98
C ASN A 228 9.76 1.93 3.47
N VAL A 229 8.80 1.50 2.65
CA VAL A 229 8.89 1.64 1.18
C VAL A 229 8.91 3.11 0.78
N ALA A 230 8.06 3.95 1.38
CA ALA A 230 8.07 5.40 1.14
C ALA A 230 9.45 6.00 1.44
N SER A 231 10.01 5.67 2.61
CA SER A 231 11.30 6.16 3.06
C SER A 231 12.45 5.70 2.16
N GLN A 232 12.46 4.43 1.74
CA GLN A 232 13.50 3.87 0.88
C GLN A 232 13.50 4.49 -0.53
N LEU A 233 12.34 4.84 -1.05
CA LEU A 233 12.19 5.50 -2.34
C LEU A 233 12.42 7.02 -2.27
N GLY A 234 12.66 7.56 -1.06
CA GLY A 234 12.93 8.97 -0.82
C GLY A 234 11.68 9.86 -0.85
N TYR A 235 10.50 9.28 -0.64
CA TYR A 235 9.25 10.05 -0.55
C TYR A 235 9.10 10.68 0.84
N SER A 236 8.62 11.92 0.88
CA SER A 236 8.33 12.64 2.14
C SER A 236 6.98 12.30 2.75
N SER A 237 6.07 11.70 1.97
CA SER A 237 4.76 11.21 2.43
C SER A 237 4.42 9.88 1.77
N ILE A 238 3.69 9.06 2.51
CA ILE A 238 3.10 7.79 2.08
C ILE A 238 2.13 7.99 0.90
N ASP A 239 1.45 9.14 0.82
CA ASP A 239 0.50 9.45 -0.26
C ASP A 239 1.15 9.53 -1.65
N SER A 240 2.47 9.70 -1.68
CA SER A 240 3.25 9.76 -2.93
C SER A 240 3.61 8.38 -3.48
N LEU A 241 3.41 7.32 -2.70
CA LEU A 241 3.60 5.96 -3.18
C LEU A 241 2.54 5.63 -4.24
N SER A 242 2.93 4.86 -5.25
CA SER A 242 2.00 4.21 -6.17
C SER A 242 1.80 2.74 -5.80
N LEU A 243 0.67 2.16 -6.21
CA LEU A 243 0.43 0.72 -6.00
C LEU A 243 1.54 -0.12 -6.66
N GLU A 244 2.04 0.33 -7.81
CA GLU A 244 3.14 -0.35 -8.50
C GLU A 244 4.42 -0.37 -7.68
N ASP A 245 4.75 0.70 -6.95
CA ASP A 245 5.96 0.73 -6.12
C ASP A 245 5.89 -0.32 -5.00
N MET A 246 4.69 -0.51 -4.42
CA MET A 246 4.45 -1.55 -3.41
C MET A 246 4.56 -2.95 -4.02
N VAL A 247 3.94 -3.20 -5.18
CA VAL A 247 4.02 -4.50 -5.85
C VAL A 247 5.46 -4.82 -6.26
N ILE A 248 6.20 -3.82 -6.75
CA ILE A 248 7.62 -3.96 -7.11
C ILE A 248 8.46 -4.37 -5.90
N GLU A 249 8.24 -3.77 -4.74
CA GLU A 249 8.95 -4.14 -3.51
C GLU A 249 8.56 -5.55 -3.06
N ILE A 250 7.26 -5.89 -3.08
CA ILE A 250 6.78 -7.23 -2.74
C ILE A 250 7.47 -8.29 -3.61
N VAL A 251 7.47 -8.10 -4.93
CA VAL A 251 8.08 -9.05 -5.87
C VAL A 251 9.59 -9.19 -5.63
N SER A 252 10.29 -8.07 -5.39
CA SER A 252 11.71 -8.05 -5.03
C SER A 252 12.01 -8.83 -3.74
N ARG A 253 11.11 -8.76 -2.74
CA ARG A 253 11.25 -9.52 -1.49
C ARG A 253 11.01 -11.01 -1.68
N ILE A 254 10.00 -11.37 -2.47
CA ILE A 254 9.71 -12.77 -2.81
C ILE A 254 10.90 -13.39 -3.54
N GLU A 255 11.47 -12.69 -4.53
CA GLU A 255 12.65 -13.15 -5.28
C GLU A 255 13.84 -13.45 -4.36
N LYS A 256 14.16 -12.53 -3.44
CA LYS A 256 15.23 -12.72 -2.45
C LYS A 256 14.97 -13.91 -1.53
N LEU A 257 13.72 -14.13 -1.14
CA LEU A 257 13.34 -15.26 -0.30
C LEU A 257 13.54 -16.59 -1.02
N ILE A 258 13.17 -16.67 -2.30
CA ILE A 258 13.37 -17.88 -3.12
C ILE A 258 14.86 -18.15 -3.32
N GLN A 259 15.64 -17.13 -3.66
CA GLN A 259 17.10 -17.24 -3.81
C GLN A 259 17.74 -17.73 -2.51
N ALA A 260 17.33 -17.19 -1.35
CA ALA A 260 17.83 -17.64 -0.06
C ALA A 260 17.48 -19.11 0.24
N LYS A 261 16.23 -19.54 -0.04
CA LYS A 261 15.82 -20.94 0.12
C LYS A 261 16.65 -21.87 -0.78
N ALA A 262 16.83 -21.52 -2.04
CA ALA A 262 17.65 -22.30 -2.98
C ALA A 262 19.12 -22.43 -2.52
N MET A 263 19.71 -21.36 -1.98
CA MET A 263 21.07 -21.41 -1.42
C MET A 263 21.18 -22.31 -0.20
N MET A 264 20.19 -22.27 0.71
CA MET A 264 20.17 -23.15 1.89
C MET A 264 20.00 -24.62 1.51
N GLU A 265 19.15 -24.93 0.54
CA GLU A 265 18.98 -26.30 0.03
C GLU A 265 20.25 -26.85 -0.64
N ALA A 266 20.96 -26.02 -1.39
CA ALA A 266 22.23 -26.39 -2.00
C ALA A 266 23.32 -26.68 -0.95
N ALA A 267 23.36 -25.91 0.13
CA ALA A 267 24.31 -26.11 1.23
C ALA A 267 23.98 -27.30 2.14
N GLY A 268 22.72 -27.76 2.15
CA GLY A 268 22.24 -28.87 2.99
C GLY A 268 22.31 -30.26 2.36
N LYS A 269 22.68 -30.37 1.08
CA LYS A 269 22.87 -31.68 0.43
C LYS A 269 24.23 -32.28 0.85
N PRO A 270 24.27 -33.47 1.48
CA PRO A 270 25.53 -34.17 1.70
C PRO A 270 26.15 -34.57 0.35
N GLU A 271 27.47 -34.45 0.25
CA GLU A 271 28.29 -34.88 -0.91
C GLU A 271 28.15 -36.38 -1.20
#